data_AF-A0AA38CHP2-F1
#
_entry.id   AF-A0AA38CHP2-F1
#
_cell.length_a   1.000
_cell.length_b   1.000
_cell.length_c   1.000
_cell.angle_alpha   90.00
_cell.angle_beta   90.00
_cell.angle_gamma   90.00
#
_symmetry.space_group_name_H-M   'P 1'
#
loop_
_entity.id
_entity.type
_entity.pdbx_description
1 polymer ?
#
loop_
_entity_poly.entity_id
_entity_poly.type
_entity_poly.pdbx_seq_one_letter_code
_entity_poly.pdbx_strand_id
1 'polypeptide(L)'
;MLSMKRVGSSFVSYGTLAEPHIQVRKKLKNKNGHVYQPDGKAPISSTDKAIVDGWSILMPDDTRGDYSKPRALETAEIPGIVNQFRLAARNAMLAGFDGVEIHGAHGYLVDQFLKNGINDRTDEYGGSIENRCRFAMEVLQAVTDEIGGSRTAIRLSPIIDHMGATDSNPVALGLYLVQQLNNLKEPLAYLHITEPRFTREGLKEEDDAEEEDEKMKKRKLCSLLRETFRGVFMSSGGFNKDTAIAAVAAGKADMISFG
;
A
#
# COMPACT_ATOMS: atom_id res chain seq x y z
N MET A 1 3.51 -14.04 4.74
CA MET A 1 2.57 -14.87 3.95
C MET A 1 1.43 -15.27 4.88
N LEU A 2 0.26 -14.61 4.81
CA LEU A 2 -0.90 -14.87 5.68
C LEU A 2 -2.18 -14.93 4.84
N SER A 3 -3.07 -15.88 5.18
CA SER A 3 -4.10 -16.61 4.41
C SER A 3 -5.48 -15.96 4.17
N MET A 4 -5.92 -15.77 2.91
CA MET A 4 -7.35 -15.65 2.64
C MET A 4 -7.99 -17.03 2.73
N LYS A 5 -8.91 -17.22 3.70
CA LYS A 5 -9.67 -18.47 3.86
C LYS A 5 -11.15 -18.11 3.96
N ARG A 6 -11.94 -18.62 3.02
CA ARG A 6 -13.40 -18.45 3.01
C ARG A 6 -14.02 -19.09 4.26
N VAL A 7 -14.75 -18.31 5.06
CA VAL A 7 -15.61 -18.83 6.14
C VAL A 7 -17.05 -18.36 5.87
N GLY A 8 -17.87 -19.23 5.29
CA GLY A 8 -19.27 -18.93 4.97
C GLY A 8 -19.46 -17.92 3.82
N SER A 9 -20.44 -17.02 3.96
CA SER A 9 -20.76 -15.95 3.00
C SER A 9 -19.90 -14.68 3.16
N SER A 10 -18.90 -14.72 4.03
CA SER A 10 -18.05 -13.57 4.36
C SER A 10 -16.63 -13.79 3.82
N PHE A 11 -16.10 -12.79 3.11
CA PHE A 11 -14.70 -12.73 2.72
C PHE A 11 -13.88 -12.18 3.90
N VAL A 12 -12.93 -12.97 4.39
CA VAL A 12 -11.98 -12.52 5.40
C VAL A 12 -10.63 -12.32 4.71
N SER A 13 -10.20 -11.06 4.59
CA SER A 13 -8.87 -10.71 4.08
C SER A 13 -7.85 -10.90 5.20
N TYR A 14 -7.10 -11.99 5.17
CA TYR A 14 -5.76 -12.00 5.75
C TYR A 14 -4.83 -12.21 4.57
N GLY A 15 -4.01 -11.22 4.22
CA GLY A 15 -2.96 -11.47 3.22
C GLY A 15 -2.72 -10.36 2.23
N THR A 16 -2.10 -9.30 2.71
CA THR A 16 -1.34 -8.44 1.82
C THR A 16 -0.02 -9.14 1.49
N LEU A 17 0.39 -9.17 0.22
CA LEU A 17 1.76 -9.45 -0.19
C LEU A 17 2.64 -8.33 0.37
N ALA A 18 3.06 -8.50 1.62
CA ALA A 18 4.22 -7.82 2.16
C ALA A 18 5.47 -8.53 1.62
N GLU A 19 6.46 -7.72 1.25
CA GLU A 19 7.68 -8.11 0.55
C GLU A 19 8.29 -9.40 1.13
N PRO A 20 8.49 -10.46 0.32
CA PRO A 20 8.99 -11.75 0.80
C PRO A 20 10.39 -11.71 1.44
N HIS A 21 11.13 -10.61 1.27
CA HIS A 21 12.57 -10.54 1.55
C HIS A 21 12.96 -9.73 2.79
N ILE A 22 12.01 -9.22 3.58
CA ILE A 22 12.33 -8.33 4.74
C ILE A 22 12.05 -8.98 6.12
N GLN A 23 11.62 -10.23 6.21
CA GLN A 23 11.41 -10.86 7.53
C GLN A 23 11.70 -12.36 7.53
N VAL A 24 12.91 -12.79 7.92
CA VAL A 24 13.19 -13.98 8.79
C VAL A 24 14.57 -13.86 9.46
N ARG A 25 14.59 -14.17 10.76
CA ARG A 25 15.66 -14.17 11.78
C ARG A 25 17.01 -14.80 11.39
N LYS A 26 18.10 -14.14 11.82
CA LYS A 26 19.10 -14.73 12.74
C LYS A 26 19.82 -13.67 13.57
N LYS A 27 19.99 -14.01 14.85
CA LYS A 27 20.49 -13.20 15.98
C LYS A 27 21.86 -12.56 15.70
N LEU A 28 21.95 -11.24 15.52
CA LEU A 28 23.23 -10.53 15.55
C LEU A 28 23.12 -9.18 16.26
N LYS A 29 23.94 -9.03 17.30
CA LYS A 29 24.22 -7.78 18.01
C LYS A 29 24.79 -6.78 17.01
N ASN A 30 24.01 -5.82 16.54
CA ASN A 30 24.56 -4.57 16.03
C ASN A 30 23.54 -3.45 16.22
N LYS A 31 24.01 -2.34 16.78
CA LYS A 31 23.22 -1.14 17.12
C LYS A 31 22.79 -0.31 15.90
N ASN A 32 22.80 -0.89 14.69
CA ASN A 32 22.49 -0.20 13.45
C ASN A 32 21.33 -0.95 12.77
N GLY A 33 20.26 -0.23 12.40
CA GLY A 33 18.93 -0.71 11.99
C GLY A 33 18.82 -1.64 10.76
N HIS A 34 19.85 -2.41 10.43
CA HIS A 34 19.88 -3.37 9.32
C HIS A 34 19.46 -4.80 9.73
N VAL A 35 18.88 -4.98 10.92
CA VAL A 35 18.62 -6.28 11.55
C VAL A 35 17.68 -7.18 10.75
N TYR A 36 16.83 -6.58 9.89
CA TYR A 36 15.83 -7.29 9.11
C TYR A 36 16.25 -7.62 7.68
N GLN A 37 17.35 -7.02 7.18
CA GLN A 37 17.78 -7.19 5.79
C GLN A 37 18.74 -8.38 5.66
N PRO A 38 18.61 -9.20 4.60
CA PRO A 38 19.59 -10.24 4.29
C PRO A 38 21.00 -9.68 4.25
N ASP A 39 21.95 -10.38 4.88
CA ASP A 39 23.36 -10.00 4.97
C ASP A 39 23.62 -8.62 5.60
N GLY A 40 22.65 -8.06 6.33
CA GLY A 40 22.77 -6.74 6.96
C GLY A 40 22.83 -5.59 5.94
N LYS A 41 22.30 -5.77 4.74
CA LYS A 41 22.25 -4.73 3.70
C LYS A 41 21.36 -3.55 4.11
N ALA A 42 21.55 -2.41 3.45
CA ALA A 42 20.62 -1.29 3.58
C ALA A 42 19.24 -1.68 3.02
N PRO A 43 18.13 -1.24 3.65
CA PRO A 43 16.80 -1.33 3.04
C PRO A 43 16.78 -0.64 1.67
N ILE A 44 15.91 -1.09 0.78
CA ILE A 44 15.72 -0.49 -0.55
C ILE A 44 14.56 0.51 -0.54
N SER A 45 14.63 1.53 -1.39
CA SER A 45 13.57 2.54 -1.53
C SER A 45 13.62 3.20 -2.92
N SER A 46 12.66 4.08 -3.22
CA SER A 46 12.72 5.01 -4.35
C SER A 46 13.80 6.08 -4.16
N THR A 47 14.17 6.37 -2.91
CA THR A 47 15.14 7.40 -2.50
C THR A 47 16.29 6.82 -1.63
N ASP A 48 17.35 7.59 -1.42
CA ASP A 48 18.36 7.28 -0.40
C ASP A 48 18.14 8.08 0.90
N LYS A 49 17.15 8.97 0.95
CA LYS A 49 16.85 9.77 2.16
C LYS A 49 16.26 8.89 3.27
N ALA A 50 16.70 9.14 4.50
CA ALA A 50 16.14 8.47 5.68
C ALA A 50 14.70 8.93 5.92
N ILE A 51 13.91 8.07 6.57
CA ILE A 51 12.57 8.44 7.04
C ILE A 51 12.70 9.58 8.05
N VAL A 52 11.79 10.55 7.97
CA VAL A 52 11.75 11.71 8.88
C VAL A 52 11.60 11.30 10.35
N ASP A 53 12.09 12.15 11.25
CA ASP A 53 12.05 11.93 12.70
C ASP A 53 10.63 11.65 13.21
N GLY A 54 10.52 10.81 14.24
CA GLY A 54 9.25 10.45 14.91
C GLY A 54 8.68 9.07 14.54
N TRP A 55 9.31 8.37 13.61
CA TRP A 55 8.99 6.97 13.28
C TRP A 55 10.01 6.02 13.89
N SER A 56 9.52 4.94 14.51
CA SER A 56 10.38 3.89 15.09
C SER A 56 9.96 2.52 14.59
N ILE A 57 10.92 1.61 14.50
CA ILE A 57 10.71 0.21 14.15
C ILE A 57 10.74 -0.63 15.44
N LEU A 58 9.82 -1.59 15.56
CA LEU A 58 9.88 -2.57 16.64
C LEU A 58 11.05 -3.53 16.37
N MET A 59 11.93 -3.68 17.34
CA MET A 59 13.10 -4.54 17.28
C MET A 59 12.79 -5.94 17.82
N PRO A 60 13.58 -6.98 17.48
CA PRO A 60 13.33 -8.34 17.94
C PRO A 60 13.43 -8.55 19.47
N ASP A 61 13.98 -7.57 20.19
CA ASP A 61 14.08 -7.52 21.65
C ASP A 61 12.98 -6.64 22.28
N ASP A 62 11.92 -6.36 21.52
CA ASP A 62 10.78 -5.53 21.88
C ASP A 62 11.13 -4.05 22.16
N THR A 63 12.35 -3.62 21.84
CA THR A 63 12.75 -2.21 21.91
C THR A 63 12.31 -1.44 20.65
N ARG A 64 12.31 -0.11 20.74
CA ARG A 64 12.12 0.76 19.58
C ARG A 64 13.48 1.17 19.03
N GLY A 65 13.70 0.91 17.75
CA GLY A 65 14.87 1.35 17.00
C GLY A 65 14.51 2.39 15.95
N ASP A 66 15.54 2.99 15.37
CA ASP A 66 15.40 3.93 14.27
C ASP A 66 15.43 3.19 12.92
N TYR A 67 14.73 3.75 11.93
CA TYR A 67 14.85 3.28 10.57
C TYR A 67 16.26 3.57 10.03
N SER A 68 16.93 2.54 9.52
CA SER A 68 18.22 2.73 8.85
C SER A 68 18.04 3.49 7.53
N LYS A 69 19.01 4.34 7.17
CA LYS A 69 19.06 5.02 5.86
C LYS A 69 18.90 3.98 4.72
N PRO A 70 17.93 4.15 3.80
CA PRO A 70 17.76 3.24 2.69
C PRO A 70 18.80 3.50 1.58
N ARG A 71 18.86 2.59 0.63
CA ARG A 71 19.53 2.75 -0.65
C ARG A 71 18.47 2.91 -1.74
N ALA A 72 18.61 3.93 -2.58
CA ALA A 72 17.79 4.07 -3.77
C ALA A 72 18.02 2.88 -4.70
N LEU A 73 16.94 2.27 -5.20
CA LEU A 73 17.03 1.25 -6.25
C LEU A 73 17.63 1.84 -7.53
N GLU A 74 18.57 1.13 -8.12
CA GLU A 74 19.00 1.43 -9.49
C GLU A 74 17.87 1.06 -10.46
N THR A 75 17.73 1.81 -11.56
CA THR A 75 16.69 1.55 -12.57
C THR A 75 16.73 0.09 -13.07
N ALA A 76 17.93 -0.46 -13.24
CA ALA A 76 18.14 -1.84 -13.69
C ALA A 76 17.73 -2.90 -12.65
N GLU A 77 17.57 -2.54 -11.37
CA GLU A 77 17.12 -3.47 -10.31
C GLU A 77 15.60 -3.62 -10.29
N ILE A 78 14.84 -2.62 -10.75
CA ILE A 78 13.38 -2.57 -10.64
C ILE A 78 12.69 -3.77 -11.32
N PRO A 79 13.07 -4.20 -12.54
CA PRO A 79 12.51 -5.42 -13.14
C PRO A 79 12.71 -6.67 -12.27
N GLY A 80 13.82 -6.75 -11.54
CA GLY A 80 14.09 -7.82 -10.59
C GLY A 80 13.12 -7.81 -9.40
N ILE A 81 12.82 -6.62 -8.87
CA ILE A 81 11.83 -6.44 -7.80
C ILE A 81 10.42 -6.79 -8.28
N VAL A 82 10.01 -6.33 -9.47
CA VAL A 82 8.73 -6.71 -10.10
C VAL A 82 8.59 -8.23 -10.20
N ASN A 83 9.65 -8.92 -10.63
CA ASN A 83 9.65 -10.37 -10.71
C ASN A 83 9.55 -11.06 -9.32
N GLN A 84 10.04 -10.45 -8.25
CA GLN A 84 9.83 -10.98 -6.89
C GLN A 84 8.37 -10.92 -6.47
N PHE A 85 7.63 -9.85 -6.79
CA PHE A 85 6.18 -9.78 -6.56
C PHE A 85 5.43 -10.88 -7.35
N ARG A 86 5.78 -11.07 -8.62
CA ARG A 86 5.23 -12.14 -9.46
C ARG A 86 5.45 -13.53 -8.84
N LEU A 87 6.68 -13.84 -8.44
CA LEU A 87 7.01 -15.12 -7.81
C LEU A 87 6.30 -15.30 -6.47
N ALA A 88 6.14 -14.22 -5.69
CA ALA A 88 5.40 -14.25 -4.44
C ALA A 88 3.92 -14.59 -4.67
N ALA A 89 3.29 -14.00 -5.69
CA ALA A 89 1.92 -14.31 -6.08
C ALA A 89 1.77 -15.76 -6.52
N ARG A 90 2.69 -16.27 -7.35
CA ARG A 90 2.74 -17.70 -7.72
C ARG A 90 2.81 -18.61 -6.50
N ASN A 91 3.71 -18.30 -5.57
CA ASN A 91 3.89 -19.09 -4.35
C ASN A 91 2.65 -19.06 -3.46
N ALA A 92 1.91 -17.93 -3.42
CA ALA A 92 0.63 -17.86 -2.72
C ALA A 92 -0.39 -18.83 -3.33
N MET A 93 -0.48 -18.89 -4.66
CA MET A 93 -1.37 -19.86 -5.32
C MET A 93 -0.97 -21.30 -5.00
N LEU A 94 0.34 -21.61 -5.02
CA LEU A 94 0.85 -22.94 -4.64
C LEU A 94 0.56 -23.30 -3.17
N ALA A 95 0.51 -22.30 -2.29
CA ALA A 95 0.16 -22.47 -0.89
C ALA A 95 -1.36 -22.59 -0.64
N GLY A 96 -2.20 -22.53 -1.68
CA GLY A 96 -3.65 -22.71 -1.59
C GLY A 96 -4.44 -21.44 -1.26
N PHE A 97 -3.87 -20.27 -1.53
CA PHE A 97 -4.57 -19.00 -1.37
C PHE A 97 -5.55 -18.75 -2.53
N ASP A 98 -6.68 -18.10 -2.22
CA ASP A 98 -7.66 -17.70 -3.23
C ASP A 98 -7.16 -16.55 -4.12
N GLY A 99 -6.31 -15.67 -3.59
CA GLY A 99 -5.79 -14.49 -4.27
C GLY A 99 -4.71 -13.77 -3.45
N VAL A 100 -4.26 -12.62 -3.95
CA VAL A 100 -3.29 -11.75 -3.27
C VAL A 100 -3.69 -10.28 -3.34
N GLU A 101 -3.36 -9.51 -2.29
CA GLU A 101 -3.46 -8.05 -2.30
C GLU A 101 -2.06 -7.42 -2.33
N ILE A 102 -1.76 -6.61 -3.34
CA ILE A 102 -0.51 -5.84 -3.44
C ILE A 102 -0.57 -4.66 -2.45
N HIS A 103 0.47 -4.49 -1.62
CA HIS A 103 0.56 -3.35 -0.71
C HIS A 103 1.09 -2.09 -1.41
N GLY A 104 0.20 -1.21 -1.88
CA GLY A 104 0.53 0.10 -2.44
C GLY A 104 0.19 1.27 -1.53
N ALA A 105 0.35 1.11 -0.21
CA ALA A 105 -0.17 2.04 0.79
C ALA A 105 0.81 2.19 1.96
N HIS A 106 0.52 3.16 2.84
CA HIS A 106 1.16 3.37 4.15
C HIS A 106 2.69 3.50 4.12
N GLY A 107 3.25 4.15 3.11
CA GLY A 107 4.68 4.44 3.04
C GLY A 107 5.60 3.23 2.84
N TYR A 108 5.06 2.06 2.48
CA TYR A 108 5.85 0.92 1.99
C TYR A 108 6.32 1.14 0.56
N LEU A 109 7.21 0.28 0.05
CA LEU A 109 7.98 0.50 -1.18
C LEU A 109 7.15 1.00 -2.36
N VAL A 110 6.02 0.37 -2.68
CA VAL A 110 5.17 0.83 -3.79
C VAL A 110 4.64 2.25 -3.53
N ASP A 111 4.17 2.57 -2.32
CA ASP A 111 3.71 3.93 -1.94
C ASP A 111 4.87 4.95 -1.96
N GLN A 112 6.10 4.53 -1.63
CA GLN A 112 7.30 5.36 -1.74
C GLN A 112 7.62 5.74 -3.18
N PHE A 113 7.27 4.92 -4.18
CA PHE A 113 7.36 5.32 -5.59
C PHE A 113 6.20 6.23 -6.00
N LEU A 114 4.99 5.99 -5.49
CA LEU A 114 3.80 6.77 -5.86
C LEU A 114 3.90 8.24 -5.45
N LYS A 115 4.51 8.54 -4.30
CA LYS A 115 4.38 9.84 -3.61
C LYS A 115 5.67 10.67 -3.64
N ASN A 116 5.55 11.95 -3.99
CA ASN A 116 6.68 12.85 -4.28
C ASN A 116 7.27 13.51 -3.04
N GLY A 117 6.65 13.33 -1.86
CA GLY A 117 7.31 13.60 -0.59
C GLY A 117 8.50 12.67 -0.33
N ILE A 118 8.51 11.48 -0.95
CA ILE A 118 9.60 10.49 -0.84
C ILE A 118 10.32 10.31 -2.18
N ASN A 119 9.59 10.07 -3.27
CA ASN A 119 10.18 9.80 -4.58
C ASN A 119 10.82 11.04 -5.19
N ASP A 120 12.15 11.14 -5.08
CA ASP A 120 12.98 12.18 -5.65
C ASP A 120 13.78 11.72 -6.89
N ARG A 121 13.36 10.60 -7.50
CA ARG A 121 13.99 10.08 -8.71
C ARG A 121 13.81 11.01 -9.90
N THR A 122 14.81 11.00 -10.78
CA THR A 122 14.84 11.76 -12.04
C THR A 122 14.78 10.87 -13.28
N ASP A 123 14.69 9.55 -13.10
CA ASP A 123 14.54 8.57 -14.17
C ASP A 123 13.06 8.33 -14.51
N GLU A 124 12.78 7.28 -15.30
CA GLU A 124 11.42 6.92 -15.74
C GLU A 124 10.47 6.48 -14.63
N TYR A 125 10.96 6.38 -13.38
CA TYR A 125 10.18 6.03 -12.20
C TYR A 125 9.95 7.21 -11.24
N GLY A 126 10.31 8.44 -11.63
CA GLY A 126 10.10 9.65 -10.83
C GLY A 126 9.66 10.89 -11.62
N GLY A 127 9.42 11.98 -10.89
CA GLY A 127 8.94 13.24 -11.45
C GLY A 127 7.43 13.25 -11.72
N SER A 128 7.01 12.93 -12.95
CA SER A 128 5.60 13.00 -13.35
C SER A 128 4.73 11.96 -12.62
N ILE A 129 3.42 12.20 -12.50
CA ILE A 129 2.47 11.23 -11.93
C ILE A 129 2.56 9.89 -12.68
N GLU A 130 2.66 9.92 -14.01
CA GLU A 130 2.83 8.73 -14.85
C GLU A 130 4.06 7.91 -14.46
N ASN A 131 5.23 8.54 -14.38
CA ASN A 131 6.48 7.88 -14.02
C ASN A 131 6.43 7.30 -12.60
N ARG A 132 5.89 8.05 -11.65
CA ARG A 132 5.72 7.58 -10.25
C ARG A 132 4.79 6.38 -10.15
N CYS A 133 3.77 6.30 -11.01
CA CYS A 133 2.85 5.17 -11.05
C CYS A 133 3.41 3.95 -11.80
N ARG A 134 4.48 4.12 -12.60
CA ARG A 134 5.06 3.08 -13.47
C ARG A 134 5.39 1.80 -12.69
N PHE A 135 6.09 1.91 -11.56
CA PHE A 135 6.46 0.76 -10.74
C PHE A 135 5.23 -0.02 -10.23
N ALA A 136 4.21 0.70 -9.72
CA ALA A 136 2.98 0.07 -9.25
C ALA A 136 2.24 -0.67 -10.38
N MET A 137 2.21 -0.07 -11.58
CA MET A 137 1.56 -0.69 -12.75
C MET A 137 2.34 -1.88 -13.29
N GLU A 138 3.68 -1.86 -13.27
CA GLU A 138 4.52 -3.00 -13.63
C GLU A 138 4.34 -4.18 -12.66
N VAL A 139 4.29 -3.90 -11.35
CA VAL A 139 3.98 -4.92 -10.33
C VAL A 139 2.59 -5.51 -10.54
N LEU A 140 1.59 -4.65 -10.74
CA LEU A 140 0.22 -5.09 -11.02
C LEU A 140 0.15 -5.97 -12.26
N GLN A 141 0.73 -5.54 -13.38
CA GLN A 141 0.72 -6.28 -14.63
C GLN A 141 1.41 -7.65 -14.48
N ALA A 142 2.58 -7.69 -13.83
CA ALA A 142 3.30 -8.94 -13.63
C ALA A 142 2.51 -9.93 -12.74
N VAL A 143 1.83 -9.44 -11.71
CA VAL A 143 1.03 -10.29 -10.81
C VAL A 143 -0.27 -10.74 -11.50
N THR A 144 -0.97 -9.86 -12.21
CA THR A 144 -2.19 -10.24 -12.94
C THR A 144 -1.89 -11.18 -14.10
N ASP A 145 -0.76 -11.06 -14.79
CA ASP A 145 -0.35 -12.02 -15.81
C ASP A 145 -0.04 -13.41 -15.23
N GLU A 146 0.47 -13.48 -13.99
CA GLU A 146 0.82 -14.76 -13.34
C GLU A 146 -0.40 -15.49 -12.75
N ILE A 147 -1.31 -14.76 -12.09
CA ILE A 147 -2.42 -15.37 -11.33
C ILE A 147 -3.81 -14.91 -11.78
N GLY A 148 -3.92 -13.98 -12.72
CA GLY A 148 -5.19 -13.42 -13.19
C GLY A 148 -5.67 -12.22 -12.37
N GLY A 149 -6.38 -11.30 -13.03
CA GLY A 149 -6.95 -10.09 -12.41
C GLY A 149 -7.95 -10.41 -11.30
N SER A 150 -8.81 -11.40 -11.52
CA SER A 150 -9.83 -11.85 -10.56
C SER A 150 -9.28 -12.40 -9.24
N ARG A 151 -7.97 -12.69 -9.17
CA ARG A 151 -7.25 -13.14 -7.96
C ARG A 151 -6.24 -12.12 -7.44
N THR A 152 -6.23 -10.92 -8.02
CA THR A 152 -5.29 -9.85 -7.68
C THR A 152 -6.05 -8.63 -7.19
N ALA A 153 -5.67 -8.09 -6.05
CA ALA A 153 -6.16 -6.83 -5.52
C ALA A 153 -4.98 -5.87 -5.26
N ILE A 154 -5.28 -4.59 -5.07
CA ILE A 154 -4.30 -3.60 -4.61
C ILE A 154 -4.90 -2.72 -3.53
N ARG A 155 -4.11 -2.45 -2.49
CA ARG A 155 -4.43 -1.49 -1.45
C ARG A 155 -3.68 -0.18 -1.67
N LEU A 156 -4.38 0.95 -1.67
CA LEU A 156 -3.82 2.30 -1.85
C LEU A 156 -4.21 3.22 -0.68
N SER A 157 -3.34 4.19 -0.41
CA SER A 157 -3.61 5.26 0.58
C SER A 157 -3.13 6.63 0.08
N PRO A 158 -3.74 7.19 -0.98
CA PRO A 158 -3.24 8.42 -1.62
C PRO A 158 -3.13 9.61 -0.67
N ILE A 159 -3.97 9.66 0.37
CA ILE A 159 -4.09 10.78 1.32
C ILE A 159 -3.25 10.58 2.58
N ILE A 160 -2.94 9.33 2.93
CA ILE A 160 -2.32 9.02 4.24
C ILE A 160 -0.82 9.32 4.15
N ASP A 161 -0.30 10.12 5.07
CA ASP A 161 1.09 10.59 5.15
C ASP A 161 2.01 9.71 6.02
N HIS A 162 1.61 8.45 6.23
CA HIS A 162 2.32 7.49 7.08
C HIS A 162 3.79 7.35 6.63
N MET A 163 4.72 7.29 7.59
CA MET A 163 6.17 7.24 7.34
C MET A 163 6.70 8.36 6.44
N GLY A 164 6.06 9.54 6.47
CA GLY A 164 6.47 10.69 5.65
C GLY A 164 6.07 10.58 4.18
N ALA A 165 5.23 9.61 3.82
CA ALA A 165 4.75 9.39 2.46
C ALA A 165 3.63 10.39 2.10
N THR A 166 4.03 11.66 1.89
CA THR A 166 3.14 12.75 1.48
C THR A 166 3.12 12.93 -0.04
N ASP A 167 2.00 13.41 -0.57
CA ASP A 167 1.87 13.79 -1.98
C ASP A 167 1.39 15.23 -2.11
N SER A 168 1.98 15.99 -3.03
CA SER A 168 1.56 17.39 -3.27
C SER A 168 0.20 17.53 -3.96
N ASN A 169 -0.29 16.48 -4.62
CA ASN A 169 -1.60 16.44 -5.27
C ASN A 169 -2.21 15.02 -5.21
N PRO A 170 -2.66 14.58 -4.02
CA PRO A 170 -3.17 13.22 -3.80
C PRO A 170 -4.44 12.92 -4.60
N VAL A 171 -5.21 13.95 -4.97
CA VAL A 171 -6.39 13.82 -5.84
C VAL A 171 -5.99 13.40 -7.25
N ALA A 172 -5.04 14.12 -7.86
CA ALA A 172 -4.57 13.78 -9.20
C ALA A 172 -3.88 12.41 -9.23
N LEU A 173 -3.07 12.09 -8.22
CA LEU A 173 -2.44 10.78 -8.08
C LEU A 173 -3.48 9.66 -8.00
N GLY A 174 -4.46 9.78 -7.10
CA GLY A 174 -5.50 8.77 -6.91
C GLY A 174 -6.35 8.56 -8.16
N LEU A 175 -6.77 9.65 -8.82
CA LEU A 175 -7.54 9.58 -10.06
C LEU A 175 -6.77 8.89 -11.18
N TYR A 176 -5.49 9.27 -11.36
CA TYR A 176 -4.64 8.66 -12.38
C TYR A 176 -4.51 7.16 -12.14
N LEU A 177 -4.21 6.73 -10.90
CA LEU A 177 -4.12 5.32 -10.56
C LEU A 177 -5.43 4.58 -10.87
N VAL A 178 -6.57 5.08 -10.40
CA VAL A 178 -7.87 4.44 -10.66
C VAL A 178 -8.17 4.34 -12.16
N GLN A 179 -7.83 5.35 -12.95
CA GLN A 179 -7.95 5.29 -14.41
C GLN A 179 -7.06 4.20 -15.01
N GLN A 180 -5.81 4.06 -14.56
CA GLN A 180 -4.92 2.98 -15.00
C GLN A 180 -5.46 1.60 -14.60
N LEU A 181 -5.99 1.44 -13.37
CA LEU A 181 -6.59 0.19 -12.91
C LEU A 181 -7.80 -0.23 -13.77
N ASN A 182 -8.62 0.74 -14.18
CA ASN A 182 -9.76 0.50 -15.07
C ASN A 182 -9.35 0.06 -16.49
N ASN A 183 -8.10 0.32 -16.90
CA ASN A 183 -7.57 -0.01 -18.21
C ASN A 183 -6.82 -1.35 -18.24
N LEU A 184 -6.74 -2.07 -17.10
CA LEU A 184 -6.16 -3.40 -17.06
C LEU A 184 -6.97 -4.36 -17.95
N LYS A 185 -6.27 -5.33 -18.59
CA LYS A 185 -6.89 -6.33 -19.47
C LYS A 185 -7.96 -7.16 -18.75
N GLU A 186 -7.70 -7.47 -17.49
CA GLU A 186 -8.62 -8.16 -16.60
C GLU A 186 -8.94 -7.26 -15.40
N PRO A 187 -10.21 -7.18 -14.96
CA PRO A 187 -10.55 -6.45 -13.76
C PRO A 187 -9.91 -7.10 -12.54
N LEU A 188 -9.47 -6.25 -11.60
CA LEU A 188 -8.98 -6.71 -10.30
C LEU A 188 -10.10 -7.35 -9.48
N ALA A 189 -9.71 -8.24 -8.57
CA ALA A 189 -10.58 -8.80 -7.54
C ALA A 189 -11.26 -7.67 -6.74
N TYR A 190 -10.48 -6.68 -6.32
CA TYR A 190 -10.96 -5.43 -5.73
C TYR A 190 -9.86 -4.35 -5.67
N LEU A 191 -10.27 -3.10 -5.56
CA LEU A 191 -9.44 -1.97 -5.12
C LEU A 191 -9.75 -1.70 -3.64
N HIS A 192 -8.72 -1.62 -2.80
CA HIS A 192 -8.85 -1.30 -1.38
C HIS A 192 -8.28 0.09 -1.07
N ILE A 193 -9.14 1.03 -0.68
CA ILE A 193 -8.72 2.37 -0.26
C ILE A 193 -8.76 2.47 1.27
N THR A 194 -7.67 2.95 1.86
CA THR A 194 -7.67 3.32 3.29
C THR A 194 -8.03 4.79 3.43
N GLU A 195 -9.11 5.06 4.16
CA GLU A 195 -9.61 6.39 4.43
C GLU A 195 -8.78 7.11 5.50
N PRO A 196 -8.68 8.44 5.42
CA PRO A 196 -7.88 9.25 6.33
C PRO A 196 -8.44 9.34 7.76
N ARG A 197 -9.57 8.69 8.05
CA ARG A 197 -10.15 8.58 9.40
C ARG A 197 -9.30 7.71 10.35
N PHE A 198 -8.18 7.16 9.86
CA PHE A 198 -7.25 6.31 10.60
C PHE A 198 -5.85 6.92 10.60
N THR A 199 -5.26 7.14 11.78
CA THR A 199 -3.86 7.59 11.92
C THR A 199 -3.08 6.66 12.85
N ARG A 200 -1.78 6.96 13.03
CA ARG A 200 -0.81 6.19 13.83
C ARG A 200 -1.30 5.85 15.25
N GLU A 201 -2.22 6.63 15.81
CA GLU A 201 -2.68 6.52 17.20
C GLU A 201 -4.06 5.86 17.35
N GLY A 202 -4.64 5.35 16.25
CA GLY A 202 -5.95 4.70 16.23
C GLY A 202 -6.98 5.50 15.44
N LEU A 203 -8.26 5.40 15.86
CA LEU A 203 -9.27 6.38 15.47
C LEU A 203 -8.76 7.75 15.90
N LYS A 204 -8.56 8.68 14.96
CA LYS A 204 -8.75 10.08 15.33
C LYS A 204 -10.22 10.17 15.73
N GLU A 205 -10.52 10.39 17.01
CA GLU A 205 -11.64 11.29 17.29
C GLU A 205 -11.39 12.51 16.40
N GLU A 206 -12.38 12.91 15.61
CA GLU A 206 -12.24 13.95 14.59
C GLU A 206 -11.32 15.04 15.12
N ASP A 207 -10.09 15.15 14.60
CA ASP A 207 -9.13 16.11 15.15
C ASP A 207 -9.77 17.48 14.98
N ASP A 208 -10.20 18.11 16.08
CA ASP A 208 -10.83 19.43 16.05
C ASP A 208 -9.85 20.51 15.51
N ALA A 209 -8.57 20.16 15.39
CA ALA A 209 -7.52 20.97 14.81
C ALA A 209 -7.39 20.89 13.27
N GLU A 210 -7.96 19.87 12.60
CA GLU A 210 -8.00 19.83 11.13
C GLU A 210 -9.18 20.68 10.62
N GLU A 211 -8.89 21.71 9.82
CA GLU A 211 -9.90 22.57 9.20
C GLU A 211 -10.94 21.73 8.44
N GLU A 212 -12.22 22.08 8.60
CA GLU A 212 -13.36 21.35 8.00
C GLU A 212 -13.24 21.22 6.47
N ASP A 213 -12.62 22.21 5.82
CA ASP A 213 -12.36 22.21 4.39
C ASP A 213 -11.39 21.09 3.96
N GLU A 214 -10.36 20.79 4.77
CA GLU A 214 -9.43 19.69 4.50
C GLU A 214 -10.11 18.33 4.72
N LYS A 215 -10.92 18.21 5.77
CA LYS A 215 -11.76 17.01 6.01
C LYS A 215 -12.72 16.78 4.84
N MET A 216 -13.35 17.84 4.34
CA MET A 216 -14.27 17.78 3.21
C MET A 216 -13.57 17.36 1.92
N LYS A 217 -12.38 17.92 1.62
CA LYS A 217 -11.56 17.53 0.46
C LYS A 217 -11.19 16.04 0.49
N LYS A 218 -10.76 15.56 1.66
CA LYS A 218 -10.40 14.15 1.88
C LYS A 218 -11.59 13.20 1.67
N ARG A 219 -12.76 13.52 2.24
CA ARG A 219 -14.02 12.78 2.03
C ARG A 219 -14.43 12.78 0.55
N LYS A 220 -14.32 13.94 -0.11
CA LYS A 220 -14.64 14.11 -1.53
C LYS A 220 -13.73 13.26 -2.43
N LEU A 221 -12.46 13.10 -2.08
CA LEU A 221 -11.55 12.24 -2.83
C LEU A 221 -11.98 10.77 -2.78
N CYS A 222 -12.29 10.22 -1.61
CA CYS A 222 -12.71 8.79 -1.54
C CYS A 222 -13.99 8.53 -2.35
N SER A 223 -14.97 9.43 -2.30
CA SER A 223 -16.15 9.37 -3.16
C SER A 223 -15.78 9.43 -4.65
N LEU A 224 -14.88 10.35 -5.02
CA LEU A 224 -14.44 10.50 -6.41
C LEU A 224 -13.71 9.25 -6.92
N LEU A 225 -12.87 8.63 -6.09
CA LEU A 225 -12.21 7.36 -6.43
C LEU A 225 -13.25 6.24 -6.60
N ARG A 226 -14.26 6.17 -5.73
CA ARG A 226 -15.36 5.19 -5.87
C ARG A 226 -16.12 5.40 -7.18
N GLU A 227 -16.52 6.63 -7.48
CA GLU A 227 -17.26 7.00 -8.70
C GLU A 227 -16.45 6.70 -9.97
N THR A 228 -15.12 6.81 -9.90
CA THR A 228 -14.24 6.56 -11.04
C THR A 228 -13.95 5.07 -11.23
N PHE A 229 -13.80 4.29 -10.16
CA PHE A 229 -13.41 2.87 -10.25
C PHE A 229 -14.58 1.97 -10.63
N ARG A 230 -14.40 1.10 -11.64
CA ARG A 230 -15.48 0.28 -12.20
C ARG A 230 -15.60 -1.13 -11.59
N GLY A 231 -14.67 -1.50 -10.70
CA GLY A 231 -14.67 -2.80 -10.03
C GLY A 231 -15.22 -2.76 -8.60
N VAL A 232 -14.95 -3.84 -7.86
CA VAL A 232 -15.28 -3.97 -6.44
C VAL A 232 -14.39 -3.04 -5.62
N PHE A 233 -15.01 -2.12 -4.88
CA PHE A 233 -14.33 -1.11 -4.08
C PHE A 233 -14.47 -1.42 -2.59
N MET A 234 -13.34 -1.71 -1.94
CA MET A 234 -13.24 -1.91 -0.52
C MET A 234 -12.74 -0.65 0.17
N SER A 235 -13.40 -0.22 1.24
CA SER A 235 -12.95 0.89 2.09
C SER A 235 -12.53 0.40 3.47
N SER A 236 -11.55 1.06 4.08
CA SER A 236 -11.14 0.83 5.47
C SER A 236 -10.76 2.14 6.15
N GLY A 237 -10.56 2.10 7.46
CA GLY A 237 -10.14 3.27 8.25
C GLY A 237 -11.30 3.91 8.99
N GLY A 238 -11.34 3.66 10.29
CA GLY A 238 -12.25 4.31 11.23
C GLY A 238 -13.74 4.02 11.09
N PHE A 239 -14.09 2.90 10.44
CA PHE A 239 -15.47 2.43 10.40
C PHE A 239 -15.86 1.72 11.70
N ASN A 240 -17.08 1.98 12.15
CA ASN A 240 -17.82 1.14 13.08
C ASN A 240 -18.96 0.43 12.33
N LYS A 241 -19.74 -0.39 13.04
CA LYS A 241 -20.86 -1.14 12.46
C LYS A 241 -21.83 -0.23 11.67
N ASP A 242 -22.29 0.86 12.28
CA ASP A 242 -23.36 1.68 11.72
C ASP A 242 -22.87 2.48 10.50
N THR A 243 -21.67 3.07 10.60
CA THR A 243 -21.05 3.80 9.49
C THR A 243 -20.68 2.89 8.32
N ALA A 244 -20.32 1.62 8.57
CA ALA A 244 -20.05 0.65 7.52
C ALA A 244 -21.33 0.25 6.77
N ILE A 245 -22.41 -0.07 7.49
CA ILE A 245 -23.71 -0.38 6.90
C ILE A 245 -24.21 0.80 6.06
N ALA A 246 -24.10 2.02 6.59
CA ALA A 246 -24.51 3.23 5.87
C ALA A 246 -23.68 3.47 4.59
N ALA A 247 -22.36 3.23 4.65
CA ALA A 247 -21.48 3.40 3.48
C ALA A 247 -21.82 2.42 2.35
N VAL A 248 -22.07 1.15 2.67
CA VAL A 248 -22.46 0.13 1.67
C VAL A 248 -23.85 0.42 1.13
N ALA A 249 -24.83 0.73 1.98
CA ALA A 249 -26.19 1.06 1.56
C ALA A 249 -26.24 2.29 0.64
N ALA A 250 -25.34 3.25 0.84
CA ALA A 250 -25.21 4.45 0.00
C ALA A 250 -24.34 4.25 -1.26
N GLY A 251 -23.85 3.03 -1.53
CA GLY A 251 -22.99 2.75 -2.69
C GLY A 251 -21.59 3.37 -2.62
N LYS A 252 -21.16 3.84 -1.44
CA LYS A 252 -19.83 4.46 -1.25
C LYS A 252 -18.69 3.44 -1.23
N ALA A 253 -19.00 2.18 -0.94
CA ALA A 253 -18.11 1.04 -1.04
C ALA A 253 -18.94 -0.24 -1.23
N ASP A 254 -18.36 -1.25 -1.87
CA ASP A 254 -18.97 -2.57 -1.99
C ASP A 254 -18.64 -3.44 -0.76
N MET A 255 -17.51 -3.16 -0.11
CA MET A 255 -17.02 -3.87 1.08
C MET A 255 -16.37 -2.90 2.06
N ILE A 256 -16.46 -3.21 3.36
CA ILE A 256 -15.76 -2.48 4.42
C ILE A 256 -14.84 -3.46 5.16
N SER A 257 -13.57 -3.09 5.33
CA SER A 257 -12.60 -3.86 6.12
C SER A 257 -12.46 -3.29 7.53
N PHE A 258 -12.50 -4.17 8.52
CA PHE A 258 -12.19 -3.90 9.93
C PHE A 258 -10.85 -4.57 10.28
N GLY A 259 -10.01 -3.91 11.07
CA GLY A 259 -8.70 -4.39 11.48
C GLY A 259 -8.37 -4.04 12.91
#